data_AF-B0BZX8-F1
#
_entry.id   AF-B0BZX8-F1
#
_cell.length_a   1.000
_cell.length_b   1.000
_cell.length_c   1.000
_cell.angle_alpha   90.00
_cell.angle_beta   90.00
_cell.angle_gamma   90.00
#
_symmetry.space_group_name_H-M   'P 1'
#
loop_
_entity.id
_entity.type
_entity.pdbx_description
1 polymer ?
#
loop_
_entity_poly.entity_id
_entity_poly.type
_entity_poly.pdbx_seq_one_letter_code
_entity_poly.pdbx_strand_id
1 'polypeptide(L)' 'MPFFVWLLLVVIYTGGGWRFWAGFRQTNFTSNRLVLTLLWPVMLANKSYRQNFVKALKG' A
#
# COMPACT_ATOMS: atom_id res chain seq x y z
N MET A 1 -10.10 22.83 -12.50
CA MET A 1 -8.68 22.87 -12.08
C MET A 1 -8.27 21.52 -11.49
N PRO A 2 -7.69 20.59 -12.28
CA PRO A 2 -7.43 19.20 -11.86
C PRO A 2 -6.18 19.02 -10.97
N PHE A 3 -5.41 20.08 -10.72
CA PHE A 3 -4.15 20.00 -9.98
C PHE A 3 -4.30 19.40 -8.57
N PHE A 4 -5.33 19.79 -7.83
CA PHE A 4 -5.58 19.27 -6.48
C PHE A 4 -5.94 17.78 -6.47
N VAL A 5 -6.59 17.28 -7.52
CA VAL A 5 -6.90 15.85 -7.67
C VAL A 5 -5.62 15.06 -7.88
N TRP A 6 -4.73 15.53 -8.75
CA TRP A 6 -3.42 14.91 -8.94
C TRP A 6 -2.56 14.92 -7.68
N LEU A 7 -2.53 16.05 -6.96
CA LEU A 7 -1.82 16.17 -5.68
C LEU A 7 -2.35 15.14 -4.66
N LEU A 8 -3.67 15.04 -4.52
CA LEU A 8 -4.33 14.11 -3.61
C LEU A 8 -4.02 12.66 -3.96
N LEU A 9 -4.04 12.30 -5.25
CA LEU A 9 -3.68 10.96 -5.72
C LEU A 9 -2.24 10.61 -5.41
N VAL A 10 -1.29 11.55 -5.59
CA VAL A 10 0.12 11.33 -5.26
C VAL A 10 0.31 11.14 -3.76
N VAL A 11 -0.33 11.96 -2.93
CA VAL A 11 -0.27 11.83 -1.47
C VAL A 11 -0.84 10.48 -0.99
N ILE A 12 -1.97 10.05 -1.55
CA ILE A 12 -2.56 8.75 -1.21
C ILE A 12 -1.65 7.61 -1.69
N TYR A 13 -1.18 7.66 -2.95
CA TYR A 13 -0.31 6.65 -3.55
C TYR A 13 0.97 6.44 -2.73
N THR A 14 1.68 7.53 -2.45
CA THR A 14 2.94 7.49 -1.71
C THR A 14 2.71 7.18 -0.22
N GLY A 15 1.66 7.73 0.39
CA GLY A 15 1.31 7.49 1.80
C GLY A 15 0.90 6.05 2.08
N GLY A 16 0.05 5.46 1.23
CA GLY A 16 -0.35 4.06 1.34
C GLY A 16 0.83 3.10 1.19
N GLY A 17 1.67 3.35 0.18
CA GLY A 17 2.90 2.59 -0.05
C GLY A 17 3.88 2.71 1.12
N TRP A 18 4.11 3.91 1.65
CA TRP A 18 5.02 4.13 2.79
C TRP A 18 4.57 3.36 4.03
N ARG A 19 3.28 3.45 4.39
CA ARG A 19 2.76 2.73 5.56
C ARG A 19 2.81 1.22 5.39
N PHE A 20 2.48 0.72 4.19
CA PHE A 20 2.61 -0.70 3.89
C PHE A 20 4.07 -1.17 3.98
N TRP A 21 5.01 -0.38 3.45
CA TRP A 21 6.43 -0.69 3.54
C TRP A 21 6.87 -0.75 5.01
N ALA A 22 6.52 0.24 5.84
CA ALA A 22 6.87 0.28 7.25
C ALA A 22 6.34 -0.94 8.03
N GLY A 23 5.06 -1.29 7.84
CA GLY A 23 4.41 -2.42 8.49
C GLY A 23 4.59 -3.77 7.80
N PHE A 24 5.39 -3.87 6.74
CA PHE A 24 5.53 -5.09 5.93
C PHE A 24 5.90 -6.33 6.77
N ARG A 25 6.66 -6.14 7.85
CA ARG A 25 7.08 -7.20 8.78
C ARG A 25 5.91 -7.88 9.52
N GLN A 26 4.75 -7.23 9.59
CA GLN A 26 3.53 -7.75 10.24
C GLN A 26 2.61 -8.47 9.24
N THR A 27 2.96 -8.45 7.96
CA THR A 27 2.27 -9.21 6.92
C THR A 27 2.76 -10.65 6.90
N ASN A 28 1.97 -11.52 6.27
CA ASN A 28 2.38 -12.90 6.02
C ASN A 28 3.31 -13.02 4.79
N PHE A 29 3.73 -11.91 4.17
CA PHE A 29 4.61 -11.91 3.01
C PHE A 29 6.07 -11.99 3.45
N THR A 30 6.81 -12.93 2.87
CA THR A 30 8.25 -13.11 3.14
C THR A 30 9.14 -12.44 2.09
N SER A 31 8.63 -12.28 0.87
CA SER A 31 9.35 -11.73 -0.28
C SER A 31 8.49 -10.70 -1.04
N ASN A 32 9.05 -10.08 -2.08
CA ASN A 32 8.36 -9.12 -2.95
C ASN A 32 7.89 -7.83 -2.27
N ARG A 33 8.50 -7.41 -1.15
CA ARG A 33 8.17 -6.14 -0.46
C ARG A 33 8.08 -4.96 -1.40
N LEU A 34 9.04 -4.82 -2.32
CA LEU A 34 9.09 -3.71 -3.27
C LEU A 34 7.96 -3.76 -4.29
N VAL A 35 7.75 -4.91 -4.93
CA VAL A 35 6.68 -5.11 -5.92
C VAL A 35 5.30 -4.92 -5.27
N LEU A 36 5.09 -5.52 -4.09
CA LEU A 36 3.84 -5.44 -3.34
C LEU A 36 3.56 -4.02 -2.82
N THR A 37 4.60 -3.24 -2.53
CA THR A 37 4.44 -1.83 -2.15
C THR A 37 4.13 -0.95 -3.35
N LEU A 38 4.81 -1.12 -4.50
CA LEU A 38 4.55 -0.29 -5.68
C LEU A 38 3.18 -0.59 -6.31
N LEU A 39 2.79 -1.87 -6.34
CA LEU A 39 1.52 -2.32 -6.92
C LEU A 39 0.37 -2.33 -5.91
N TRP A 40 0.53 -1.66 -4.77
CA TRP A 40 -0.45 -1.70 -3.70
C TRP A 40 -1.88 -1.36 -4.12
N PRO A 41 -2.17 -0.33 -4.96
CA PRO A 41 -3.54 0.03 -5.30
C PRO A 41 -4.22 -1.07 -6.14
N VAL A 42 -3.46 -1.69 -7.04
CA VAL A 42 -3.91 -2.79 -7.89
C VAL A 42 -4.17 -4.03 -7.05
N MET A 43 -3.26 -4.32 -6.11
CA MET A 43 -3.36 -5.49 -5.25
C MET A 43 -4.52 -5.41 -4.25
N LEU A 44 -5.08 -4.23 -3.96
CA LEU A 44 -6.29 -4.09 -3.12
C LEU A 44 -7.52 -4.83 -3.68
N ALA A 45 -7.57 -5.15 -4.98
CA ALA A 45 -8.62 -6.01 -5.53
C ALA A 45 -8.59 -7.43 -4.91
N ASN A 46 -7.42 -7.91 -4.49
CA ASN A 46 -7.23 -9.23 -3.91
C ASN A 46 -7.53 -9.26 -2.41
N LYS A 47 -8.46 -10.12 -1.98
CA LYS A 47 -8.86 -10.27 -0.56
C LYS A 47 -7.68 -10.58 0.37
N SER A 48 -6.78 -11.48 -0.02
CA SER A 48 -5.61 -11.86 0.79
C SER A 48 -4.65 -10.69 0.95
N TYR A 49 -4.41 -9.95 -0.14
CA TYR A 49 -3.57 -8.76 -0.08
C TYR A 49 -4.19 -7.68 0.83
N ARG A 50 -5.49 -7.37 0.70
CA ARG A 50 -6.16 -6.39 1.57
C ARG A 50 -6.00 -6.71 3.05
N GLN A 51 -6.15 -7.97 3.43
CA GLN A 51 -5.99 -8.40 4.82
C GLN A 51 -4.56 -8.12 5.32
N ASN A 52 -3.55 -8.43 4.52
CA ASN A 52 -2.16 -8.13 4.82
C ASN A 52 -1.86 -6.63 4.80
N PHE A 53 -2.48 -5.87 3.90
CA PHE A 53 -2.35 -4.42 3.85
C PHE A 53 -2.87 -3.77 5.14
N VAL A 54 -4.06 -4.19 5.61
CA VAL A 54 -4.61 -3.72 6.90
C VAL A 54 -3.71 -4.14 8.07
N LYS A 55 -3.11 -5.33 8.05
CA LYS A 55 -2.10 -5.72 9.07
C LYS A 55 -0.90 -4.77 9.07
N ALA A 56 -0.36 -4.47 7.88
CA ALA A 56 0.76 -3.52 7.77
C ALA A 56 0.38 -2.10 8.24
N LEU A 57 -0.86 -1.67 8.04
CA LEU A 57 -1.32 -0.34 8.49
C LEU A 57 -1.52 -0.23 10.01
N LYS A 58 -1.79 -1.35 10.69
CA LYS A 58 -1.96 -1.39 12.15
C LYS A 58 -0.62 -1.44 12.89
N GLY A 59 0.46 -1.50 12.13
CA GLY A 59 1.80 -1.77 12.60
C GLY A 59 2.63 -0.60 13.01
#